data_AF-A0AAD6NFH7-F1
#
_entry.id   AF-A0AAD6NFH7-F1
#
_cell.length_a   1.000
_cell.length_b   1.000
_cell.length_c   1.000
_cell.angle_alpha   90.00
_cell.angle_beta   90.00
_cell.angle_gamma   90.00
#
_symmetry.space_group_name_H-M   'P 1'
#
loop_
_entity.id
_entity.type
_entity.pdbx_description
1 polymer ?
#
loop_
_entity_poly.entity_id
_entity_poly.type
_entity_poly.pdbx_seq_one_letter_code
_entity_poly.pdbx_strand_id
1 'polypeptide(L)'
;MYALATALVFTGRKKILAFDRGYHGGTISFPDKGNPLNLPHDFIVGKFDNIEGTQPNISNELAAIIVEPLQCAGGVRPASKEFLAYLRKAANEGLMGVIPDMTVVGKYMGGGFPFGAFGGRDNIMNLYDPYIQGPENSLFHSGTFNGNIFTLNAAIAASKLVTPEALLRLNNLGDRLRISAQKIVQDSGLASITFTGHGSEIGVHFHGDEAATVRECFFYFLLKHGFMIGFRGFICLNLLHEDESVDGMLQCIQKFVNEYLS
;
A
#
# COMPACT_ATOMS: atom_id res chain seq x y z
N MET A 1 5.46 -9.89 8.94
CA MET A 1 5.85 -11.09 9.71
C MET A 1 5.44 -10.97 11.16
N TYR A 2 6.12 -10.15 11.98
CA TYR A 2 5.82 -10.02 13.41
C TYR A 2 4.34 -9.72 13.72
N ALA A 3 3.72 -8.74 13.07
CA ALA A 3 2.29 -8.46 13.31
C ALA A 3 1.36 -9.68 13.13
N LEU A 4 1.63 -10.55 12.14
CA LEU A 4 0.84 -11.77 11.92
C LEU A 4 1.14 -12.83 12.97
N ALA A 5 2.42 -13.04 13.30
CA ALA A 5 2.82 -13.94 14.37
C ALA A 5 2.21 -13.52 15.71
N THR A 6 2.23 -12.21 16.04
CA THR A 6 1.57 -11.65 17.21
C THR A 6 0.08 -11.96 17.22
N ALA A 7 -0.62 -11.78 16.10
CA ALA A 7 -2.06 -12.03 16.03
C ALA A 7 -2.40 -13.51 16.26
N LEU A 8 -1.60 -14.42 15.68
CA LEU A 8 -1.75 -15.87 15.89
C LEU A 8 -1.59 -16.23 17.37
N VAL A 9 -0.55 -15.69 18.03
CA VAL A 9 -0.33 -15.93 19.46
C VAL A 9 -1.43 -15.31 20.32
N PHE A 10 -1.78 -14.05 20.08
CA PHE A 10 -2.77 -13.31 20.85
C PHE A 10 -4.15 -13.96 20.81
N THR A 11 -4.54 -14.49 19.65
CA THR A 11 -5.87 -15.09 19.47
C THR A 11 -5.91 -16.60 19.72
N GLY A 12 -4.76 -17.29 19.68
CA GLY A 12 -4.69 -18.76 19.68
C GLY A 12 -5.25 -19.41 18.41
N ARG A 13 -5.61 -18.61 17.39
CA ARG A 13 -6.21 -19.05 16.12
C ARG A 13 -5.12 -19.25 15.06
N LYS A 14 -5.47 -19.89 13.94
CA LYS A 14 -4.48 -20.35 12.95
C LYS A 14 -4.55 -19.66 11.59
N LYS A 15 -5.72 -19.19 11.19
CA LYS A 15 -5.94 -18.71 9.82
C LYS A 15 -5.72 -17.22 9.69
N ILE A 16 -5.19 -16.80 8.55
CA ILE A 16 -5.00 -15.39 8.22
C ILE A 16 -5.71 -15.10 6.90
N LEU A 17 -6.63 -14.15 6.92
CA LEU A 17 -7.26 -13.66 5.70
C LEU A 17 -6.39 -12.56 5.09
N ALA A 18 -5.96 -12.75 3.85
CA ALA A 18 -5.32 -11.75 3.01
C ALA A 18 -6.12 -11.58 1.71
N PHE A 19 -5.68 -10.69 0.82
CA PHE A 19 -6.41 -10.36 -0.40
C PHE A 19 -5.54 -10.51 -1.65
N ASP A 20 -6.18 -10.86 -2.75
CA ASP A 20 -5.52 -11.01 -4.04
C ASP A 20 -4.79 -9.73 -4.46
N ARG A 21 -3.60 -9.93 -5.04
CA ARG A 21 -2.59 -8.93 -5.38
C ARG A 21 -2.06 -8.09 -4.21
N GLY A 22 -2.36 -8.48 -2.97
CA GLY A 22 -1.78 -7.87 -1.78
C GLY A 22 -0.26 -8.11 -1.69
N TYR A 23 0.48 -7.13 -1.19
CA TYR A 23 1.93 -7.20 -1.01
C TYR A 23 2.32 -6.68 0.37
N HIS A 24 2.75 -7.59 1.25
CA HIS A 24 3.16 -7.28 2.63
C HIS A 24 4.64 -7.62 2.88
N GLY A 25 5.43 -7.70 1.80
CA GLY A 25 6.85 -8.07 1.80
C GLY A 25 7.14 -9.31 0.95
N GLY A 26 8.42 -9.58 0.69
CA GLY A 26 8.84 -10.65 -0.22
C GLY A 26 8.37 -12.06 0.16
N THR A 27 8.09 -12.30 1.44
CA THR A 27 7.65 -13.60 1.97
C THR A 27 6.19 -13.60 2.45
N ILE A 28 5.43 -12.53 2.16
CA ILE A 28 3.99 -12.44 2.42
C ILE A 28 3.38 -11.59 1.29
N SER A 29 3.17 -12.20 0.13
CA SER A 29 2.57 -11.55 -1.03
C SER A 29 1.67 -12.49 -1.82
N PHE A 30 0.65 -11.94 -2.47
CA PHE A 30 -0.41 -12.71 -3.11
C PHE A 30 -0.62 -12.30 -4.58
N PRO A 31 0.43 -12.29 -5.43
CA PRO A 31 0.26 -12.00 -6.85
C PRO A 31 -0.60 -13.07 -7.53
N ASP A 32 -1.13 -12.78 -8.73
CA ASP A 32 -2.07 -13.66 -9.44
C ASP A 32 -1.54 -15.10 -9.66
N LYS A 33 -0.21 -15.26 -9.79
CA LYS A 33 0.45 -16.58 -9.98
C LYS A 33 0.86 -17.25 -8.66
N GLY A 34 0.53 -16.67 -7.52
CA GLY A 34 1.02 -17.09 -6.20
C GLY A 34 2.48 -16.70 -5.95
N ASN A 35 2.91 -16.82 -4.69
CA ASN A 35 4.30 -16.58 -4.28
C ASN A 35 4.85 -17.82 -3.56
N PRO A 36 5.75 -18.60 -4.17
CA PRO A 36 6.31 -19.80 -3.55
C PRO A 36 7.23 -19.49 -2.35
N LEU A 37 7.63 -18.23 -2.17
CA LEU A 37 8.43 -17.78 -1.03
C LEU A 37 7.58 -17.36 0.18
N ASN A 38 6.26 -17.49 0.10
CA ASN A 38 5.40 -17.17 1.23
C ASN A 38 5.73 -18.06 2.44
N LEU A 39 5.82 -17.43 3.61
CA LEU A 39 5.93 -18.17 4.86
C LEU A 39 4.72 -19.12 5.03
N PRO A 40 4.91 -20.31 5.62
CA PRO A 40 3.89 -21.36 5.66
C PRO A 40 2.82 -21.10 6.74
N HIS A 41 2.19 -19.93 6.73
CA HIS A 41 0.96 -19.68 7.49
C HIS A 41 -0.26 -20.20 6.72
N ASP A 42 -1.35 -20.50 7.44
CA ASP A 42 -2.63 -20.90 6.84
C ASP A 42 -3.36 -19.67 6.29
N PHE A 43 -2.98 -19.25 5.09
CA PHE A 43 -3.57 -18.10 4.40
C PHE A 43 -4.85 -18.48 3.67
N ILE A 44 -5.92 -17.73 3.93
CA ILE A 44 -7.07 -17.63 3.04
C ILE A 44 -6.87 -16.37 2.19
N VAL A 45 -7.04 -16.48 0.87
CA VAL A 45 -6.93 -15.34 -0.06
C VAL A 45 -8.31 -14.96 -0.57
N GLY A 46 -8.85 -13.86 -0.04
CA GLY A 46 -10.09 -13.25 -0.50
C GLY A 46 -9.91 -12.36 -1.73
N LYS A 47 -11.02 -11.87 -2.26
CA LYS A 47 -11.04 -10.87 -3.34
C LYS A 47 -11.01 -9.46 -2.74
N PHE A 48 -10.01 -8.67 -3.10
CA PHE A 48 -9.87 -7.29 -2.64
C PHE A 48 -11.07 -6.46 -3.08
N ASP A 49 -11.58 -5.62 -2.17
CA ASP A 49 -12.71 -4.72 -2.38
C ASP A 49 -14.01 -5.42 -2.85
N ASN A 50 -14.20 -6.67 -2.41
CA ASN A 50 -15.40 -7.46 -2.71
C ASN A 50 -15.96 -8.07 -1.42
N ILE A 51 -17.03 -7.46 -0.87
CA ILE A 51 -17.63 -7.87 0.40
C ILE A 51 -18.26 -9.28 0.28
N GLU A 52 -19.07 -9.51 -0.75
CA GLU A 52 -19.81 -10.77 -0.93
C GLU A 52 -18.89 -11.98 -1.04
N GLY A 53 -17.80 -11.85 -1.80
CA GLY A 53 -16.77 -12.89 -1.95
C GLY A 53 -15.84 -13.01 -0.74
N THR A 54 -15.79 -11.99 0.13
CA THR A 54 -15.01 -12.05 1.37
C THR A 54 -15.79 -12.73 2.50
N GLN A 55 -17.11 -12.55 2.54
CA GLN A 55 -17.97 -13.03 3.62
C GLN A 55 -17.83 -14.52 3.96
N PRO A 56 -17.74 -15.46 2.99
CA PRO A 56 -17.55 -16.89 3.29
C PRO A 56 -16.23 -17.21 4.01
N ASN A 57 -15.24 -16.33 3.91
CA ASN A 57 -13.92 -16.51 4.51
C ASN A 57 -13.86 -16.02 5.97
N ILE A 58 -14.86 -15.26 6.42
CA ILE A 58 -14.94 -14.77 7.79
C ILE A 58 -15.38 -15.91 8.71
N SER A 59 -14.52 -16.27 9.66
CA SER A 59 -14.79 -17.36 10.60
C SER A 59 -14.10 -17.13 11.94
N ASN A 60 -14.52 -17.90 12.95
CA ASN A 60 -13.91 -17.90 14.29
C ASN A 60 -12.51 -18.50 14.32
N GLU A 61 -12.02 -19.06 13.21
CA GLU A 61 -10.66 -19.58 13.07
C GLU A 61 -9.66 -18.51 12.58
N LEU A 62 -10.14 -17.32 12.20
CA LEU A 62 -9.28 -16.22 11.77
C LEU A 62 -8.60 -15.55 12.96
N ALA A 63 -7.26 -15.59 12.95
CA ALA A 63 -6.40 -14.82 13.85
C ALA A 63 -6.25 -13.36 13.39
N ALA A 64 -6.18 -13.13 12.07
CA ALA A 64 -5.96 -11.80 11.51
C ALA A 64 -6.62 -11.65 10.13
N ILE A 65 -6.99 -10.40 9.83
CA ILE A 65 -7.26 -9.92 8.47
C ILE A 65 -6.14 -8.91 8.17
N ILE A 66 -5.33 -9.19 7.14
CA ILE A 66 -4.28 -8.27 6.67
C ILE A 66 -4.73 -7.62 5.37
N VAL A 67 -4.77 -6.28 5.37
CA VAL A 67 -5.27 -5.50 4.24
C VAL A 67 -4.45 -4.23 4.07
N GLU A 68 -4.21 -3.87 2.82
CA GLU A 68 -3.70 -2.56 2.43
C GLU A 68 -4.90 -1.64 2.15
N PRO A 69 -5.03 -0.47 2.79
CA PRO A 69 -6.06 0.51 2.41
C PRO A 69 -5.91 1.01 0.96
N LEU A 70 -4.69 0.94 0.44
CA LEU A 70 -4.32 1.17 -0.95
C LEU A 70 -3.32 0.09 -1.36
N GLN A 71 -3.72 -0.85 -2.21
CA GLN A 71 -2.79 -1.83 -2.76
C GLN A 71 -1.89 -1.16 -3.80
N CYS A 72 -0.73 -0.64 -3.39
CA CYS A 72 0.21 0.00 -4.31
C CYS A 72 0.78 -1.02 -5.30
N ALA A 73 1.32 -2.13 -4.79
CA ALA A 73 1.94 -3.14 -5.66
C ALA A 73 0.93 -3.92 -6.50
N GLY A 74 -0.30 -4.05 -6.00
CA GLY A 74 -1.42 -4.66 -6.72
C GLY A 74 -2.07 -3.78 -7.79
N GLY A 75 -1.44 -2.67 -8.17
CA GLY A 75 -1.92 -1.76 -9.22
C GLY A 75 -2.54 -0.46 -8.67
N VAL A 76 -2.03 0.06 -7.56
CA VAL A 76 -2.50 1.32 -6.95
C VAL A 76 -4.02 1.38 -6.84
N ARG A 77 -4.59 0.35 -6.19
CA ARG A 77 -6.04 0.13 -6.06
C ARG A 77 -6.51 0.55 -4.67
N PRO A 78 -7.20 1.68 -4.51
CA PRO A 78 -7.79 2.06 -3.22
C PRO A 78 -8.89 1.06 -2.85
N ALA A 79 -8.97 0.69 -1.57
CA ALA A 79 -10.14 -0.01 -1.04
C ALA A 79 -11.31 0.97 -0.87
N SER A 80 -12.53 0.52 -1.10
CA SER A 80 -13.74 1.27 -0.73
C SER A 80 -13.83 1.41 0.79
N LYS A 81 -14.47 2.50 1.24
CA LYS A 81 -14.70 2.73 2.67
C LYS A 81 -15.63 1.67 3.25
N GLU A 82 -16.58 1.23 2.44
CA GLU A 82 -17.58 0.20 2.74
C GLU A 82 -16.89 -1.14 3.00
N PHE A 83 -15.94 -1.52 2.15
CA PHE A 83 -15.16 -2.75 2.33
C PHE A 83 -14.29 -2.68 3.58
N LEU A 84 -13.55 -1.60 3.81
CA LEU A 84 -12.72 -1.47 5.01
C LEU A 84 -13.56 -1.45 6.31
N ALA A 85 -14.71 -0.78 6.30
CA ALA A 85 -15.64 -0.79 7.42
C ALA A 85 -16.23 -2.19 7.66
N TYR A 86 -16.55 -2.92 6.58
CA TYR A 86 -16.98 -4.30 6.66
C TYR A 86 -15.92 -5.19 7.31
N LEU A 87 -14.65 -5.11 6.87
CA LEU A 87 -13.55 -5.87 7.47
C LEU A 87 -13.36 -5.53 8.95
N ARG A 88 -13.47 -4.26 9.33
CA ARG A 88 -13.38 -3.86 10.75
C ARG A 88 -14.50 -4.47 11.57
N LYS A 89 -15.75 -4.43 11.09
CA LYS A 89 -16.90 -5.05 11.74
C LYS A 89 -16.76 -6.58 11.82
N ALA A 90 -16.24 -7.21 10.77
CA ALA A 90 -15.98 -8.65 10.77
C ALA A 90 -14.90 -9.05 11.79
N ALA A 91 -13.91 -8.19 12.02
CA ALA A 91 -12.85 -8.43 13.00
C ALA A 91 -13.24 -8.13 14.46
N ASN A 92 -14.25 -7.29 14.70
CA ASN A 92 -14.75 -6.92 16.03
C ASN A 92 -16.28 -7.03 16.08
N GLU A 93 -16.84 -7.96 16.85
CA GLU A 93 -18.30 -8.07 17.10
C GLU A 93 -18.90 -6.86 17.87
N GLY A 94 -18.47 -5.60 17.67
CA GLY A 94 -19.05 -4.45 18.38
C GLY A 94 -18.37 -3.08 18.33
N LEU A 95 -17.36 -2.82 17.49
CA LEU A 95 -16.75 -1.48 17.36
C LEU A 95 -16.98 -0.88 15.97
N MET A 96 -17.48 0.36 15.91
CA MET A 96 -17.66 1.13 14.68
C MET A 96 -16.40 1.95 14.36
N GLY A 97 -15.95 1.93 13.09
CA GLY A 97 -14.76 2.66 12.61
C GLY A 97 -13.95 1.83 11.61
N VAL A 98 -12.75 2.29 11.23
CA VAL A 98 -11.77 1.53 10.40
C VAL A 98 -10.43 1.38 11.15
N ILE A 99 -10.38 1.72 12.44
CA ILE A 99 -9.15 1.65 13.24
C ILE A 99 -8.70 0.18 13.36
N PRO A 100 -7.52 -0.20 12.84
CA PRO A 100 -7.02 -1.57 12.94
C PRO A 100 -6.51 -1.88 14.35
N ASP A 101 -6.49 -3.15 14.75
CA ASP A 101 -5.91 -3.54 16.04
C ASP A 101 -4.38 -3.44 16.05
N MET A 102 -3.75 -3.59 14.88
CA MET A 102 -2.34 -3.37 14.64
C MET A 102 -2.12 -2.71 13.28
N THR A 103 -1.12 -1.84 13.20
CA THR A 103 -0.63 -1.20 11.98
C THR A 103 0.83 -1.58 11.75
N VAL A 104 1.19 -1.83 10.50
CA VAL A 104 2.58 -2.02 10.07
C VAL A 104 2.98 -0.83 9.21
N VAL A 105 4.11 -0.21 9.53
CA VAL A 105 4.66 0.95 8.82
C VAL A 105 6.09 0.69 8.37
N GLY A 106 6.56 1.45 7.38
CA GLY A 106 7.88 1.31 6.78
C GLY A 106 8.15 2.45 5.81
N LYS A 107 8.99 2.19 4.80
CA LYS A 107 9.30 3.11 3.70
C LYS A 107 9.78 4.48 4.22
N TYR A 108 9.14 5.57 3.79
CA TYR A 108 9.56 6.95 4.06
C TYR A 108 9.62 7.29 5.55
N MET A 109 8.92 6.54 6.42
CA MET A 109 8.97 6.71 7.88
C MET A 109 10.39 6.52 8.43
N GLY A 110 11.27 5.80 7.72
CA GLY A 110 12.69 5.67 8.06
C GLY A 110 13.59 6.81 7.60
N GLY A 111 13.05 7.85 6.97
CA GLY A 111 13.85 8.96 6.42
C GLY A 111 14.86 8.52 5.34
N GLY A 112 14.52 7.48 4.56
CA GLY A 112 15.39 6.90 3.53
C GLY A 112 16.29 5.76 4.00
N PHE A 113 16.31 5.44 5.30
CA PHE A 113 17.05 4.31 5.86
C PHE A 113 16.18 3.04 5.99
N PRO A 114 16.79 1.85 6.11
CA PRO A 114 16.06 0.61 6.37
C PRO A 114 15.20 0.71 7.63
N PHE A 115 13.89 0.70 7.46
CA PHE A 115 12.94 0.90 8.56
C PHE A 115 11.68 0.06 8.37
N GLY A 116 11.22 -0.51 9.48
CA GLY A 116 9.93 -1.13 9.63
C GLY A 116 9.52 -1.10 11.09
N ALA A 117 8.23 -0.88 11.35
CA ALA A 117 7.66 -0.98 12.68
C ALA A 117 6.28 -1.60 12.60
N PHE A 118 5.86 -2.25 13.69
CA PHE A 118 4.50 -2.66 13.89
C PHE A 118 4.09 -2.21 15.30
N GLY A 119 2.84 -1.82 15.44
CA GLY A 119 2.30 -1.29 16.69
C GLY A 119 0.78 -1.38 16.66
N GLY A 120 0.12 -1.13 17.79
CA GLY A 120 -1.33 -1.30 17.87
C GLY A 120 -1.84 -1.13 19.29
N ARG A 121 -2.93 -1.83 19.60
CA ARG A 121 -3.55 -1.79 20.92
C ARG A 121 -2.59 -2.30 22.01
N ASP A 122 -2.61 -1.64 23.15
CA ASP A 122 -1.74 -1.96 24.30
C ASP A 122 -1.91 -3.41 24.74
N ASN A 123 -3.14 -3.94 24.81
CA ASN A 123 -3.36 -5.33 25.20
C ASN A 123 -2.68 -6.35 24.29
N ILE A 124 -2.43 -6.02 23.01
CA ILE A 124 -1.68 -6.86 22.08
C ILE A 124 -0.17 -6.59 22.21
N MET A 125 0.23 -5.32 22.27
CA MET A 125 1.66 -4.95 22.36
C MET A 125 2.30 -5.33 23.70
N ASN A 126 1.51 -5.37 24.78
CA ASN A 126 1.93 -5.82 26.11
C ASN A 126 2.35 -7.29 26.12
N LEU A 127 2.07 -8.08 25.08
CA LEU A 127 2.65 -9.42 24.93
C LEU A 127 4.19 -9.39 24.86
N TYR A 128 4.78 -8.27 24.42
CA TYR A 128 6.23 -8.10 24.32
C TYR A 128 6.85 -7.48 25.58
N ASP A 129 6.05 -7.01 26.54
CA ASP A 129 6.56 -6.32 27.73
C ASP A 129 6.91 -7.33 28.85
N PRO A 130 8.20 -7.50 29.19
CA PRO A 130 8.62 -8.42 30.26
C PRO A 130 8.21 -7.97 31.65
N TYR A 131 7.89 -6.69 31.87
CA TYR A 131 7.39 -6.20 33.15
C TYR A 131 5.90 -6.55 33.37
N ILE A 132 5.16 -6.75 32.28
CA ILE A 132 3.73 -7.12 32.31
C ILE A 132 3.55 -8.64 32.25
N GLN A 133 4.21 -9.32 31.30
CA GLN A 133 4.06 -10.77 31.12
C GLN A 133 4.96 -11.59 32.06
N GLY A 134 6.02 -10.97 32.57
CA GLY A 134 7.16 -11.66 33.16
C GLY A 134 8.20 -12.05 32.09
N PRO A 135 9.50 -12.09 32.43
CA PRO A 135 10.58 -12.32 31.45
C PRO A 135 10.49 -13.65 30.68
N GLU A 136 9.86 -14.68 31.27
CA GLU A 136 9.74 -16.01 30.67
C GLU A 136 8.55 -16.14 29.72
N ASN A 137 7.52 -15.29 29.86
CA ASN A 137 6.28 -15.36 29.08
C ASN A 137 6.18 -14.27 28.02
N SER A 138 7.00 -13.21 28.09
CA SER A 138 6.98 -12.17 27.06
C SER A 138 7.48 -12.70 25.72
N LEU A 139 6.84 -12.23 24.65
CA LEU A 139 7.26 -12.53 23.30
C LEU A 139 8.61 -11.90 22.99
N PHE A 140 9.45 -12.67 22.32
CA PHE A 140 10.77 -12.21 21.93
C PHE A 140 10.70 -11.49 20.57
N HIS A 141 11.15 -10.23 20.55
CA HIS A 141 11.35 -9.46 19.33
C HIS A 141 12.77 -8.91 19.31
N SER A 142 13.63 -9.57 18.54
CA SER A 142 15.03 -9.20 18.39
C SER A 142 15.36 -8.82 16.95
N GLY A 143 16.47 -8.10 16.80
CA GLY A 143 17.06 -7.73 15.53
C GLY A 143 18.24 -6.81 15.79
N THR A 144 19.43 -7.15 15.28
CA THR A 144 20.68 -6.41 15.51
C THR A 144 20.56 -4.92 15.16
N PHE A 145 19.80 -4.61 14.11
CA PHE A 145 19.61 -3.24 13.64
C PHE A 145 18.28 -2.61 14.10
N ASN A 146 17.50 -3.30 14.93
CA ASN A 146 16.30 -2.71 15.51
C ASN A 146 16.72 -1.55 16.42
N GLY A 147 16.12 -0.37 16.23
CA GLY A 147 16.45 0.81 17.02
C GLY A 147 17.85 1.38 16.76
N ASN A 148 18.49 1.06 15.62
CA ASN A 148 19.80 1.63 15.29
C ASN A 148 19.75 3.16 15.20
N ILE A 149 20.79 3.82 15.72
CA ILE A 149 20.81 5.27 15.93
C ILE A 149 20.72 6.07 14.61
N PHE A 150 21.27 5.55 13.51
CA PHE A 150 21.20 6.20 12.19
C PHE A 150 19.76 6.29 11.70
N THR A 151 19.05 5.16 11.71
CA THR A 151 17.66 5.09 11.27
C THR A 151 16.75 5.92 12.18
N LEU A 152 16.95 5.86 13.50
CA LEU A 152 16.12 6.63 14.43
C LEU A 152 16.29 8.14 14.24
N ASN A 153 17.52 8.64 14.05
CA ASN A 153 17.75 10.05 13.78
C ASN A 153 17.14 10.49 12.44
N ALA A 154 17.31 9.69 11.38
CA ALA A 154 16.72 9.98 10.08
C ALA A 154 15.19 9.98 10.13
N ALA A 155 14.58 9.03 10.84
CA ALA A 155 13.14 8.94 11.05
C ALA A 155 12.60 10.17 11.81
N ILE A 156 13.28 10.62 12.87
CA ILE A 156 12.91 11.83 13.63
C ILE A 156 13.04 13.09 12.77
N ALA A 157 14.06 13.17 11.91
CA ALA A 157 14.19 14.27 10.97
C ALA A 157 13.06 14.26 9.94
N ALA A 158 12.77 13.10 9.35
CA ALA A 158 11.69 12.94 8.39
C ALA A 158 10.31 13.25 8.99
N SER A 159 10.04 12.84 10.24
CA SER A 159 8.75 13.11 10.90
C SER A 159 8.49 14.60 11.12
N LYS A 160 9.53 15.44 11.17
CA LYS A 160 9.40 16.90 11.23
C LYS A 160 9.06 17.53 9.87
N LEU A 161 9.36 16.84 8.77
CA LEU A 161 9.06 17.28 7.40
C LEU A 161 7.72 16.74 6.91
N VAL A 162 7.34 15.53 7.33
CA VAL A 162 6.10 14.87 6.96
C VAL A 162 4.97 15.29 7.89
N THR A 163 4.61 16.58 7.83
CA THR A 163 3.49 17.14 8.60
C THR A 163 2.15 16.87 7.91
N PRO A 164 1.01 16.95 8.63
CA PRO A 164 -0.31 16.86 8.01
C PRO A 164 -0.52 17.84 6.85
N GLU A 165 -0.01 19.07 6.97
CA GLU A 165 -0.11 20.11 5.94
C GLU A 165 0.73 19.75 4.71
N ALA A 166 1.96 19.27 4.92
CA ALA A 166 2.85 18.85 3.84
C ALA A 166 2.26 17.65 3.08
N LEU A 167 1.69 16.68 3.79
CA LEU A 167 0.99 15.53 3.21
C LEU A 167 -0.28 15.94 2.47
N LEU A 168 -1.07 16.87 3.02
CA LEU A 168 -2.27 17.37 2.35
C LEU A 168 -1.92 18.08 1.04
N ARG A 169 -0.90 18.96 1.05
CA ARG A 169 -0.39 19.62 -0.17
C ARG A 169 0.06 18.60 -1.20
N LEU A 170 0.90 17.64 -0.80
CA LEU A 170 1.43 16.61 -1.68
C LEU A 170 0.33 15.72 -2.27
N ASN A 171 -0.68 15.36 -1.46
CA ASN A 171 -1.82 14.57 -1.93
C ASN A 171 -2.70 15.36 -2.89
N ASN A 172 -2.92 16.66 -2.65
CA ASN A 172 -3.65 17.52 -3.60
C ASN A 172 -2.95 17.62 -4.95
N LEU A 173 -1.61 17.71 -4.97
CA LEU A 173 -0.83 17.67 -6.22
C LEU A 173 -1.02 16.34 -6.96
N GLY A 174 -0.94 15.22 -6.23
CA GLY A 174 -1.14 13.89 -6.81
C GLY A 174 -2.56 13.66 -7.33
N ASP A 175 -3.58 14.11 -6.59
CA ASP A 175 -4.96 14.06 -7.04
C ASP A 175 -5.19 14.94 -8.28
N ARG A 176 -4.58 16.13 -8.35
CA ARG A 176 -4.61 16.95 -9.58
C ARG A 176 -4.01 16.20 -10.75
N LEU A 177 -2.79 15.68 -10.60
CA LEU A 177 -2.12 14.93 -11.66
C LEU A 177 -2.98 13.75 -12.14
N ARG A 178 -3.49 12.94 -11.21
CA ARG A 178 -4.30 11.76 -11.51
C ARG A 178 -5.61 12.11 -12.23
N ILE A 179 -6.37 13.08 -11.72
CA ILE A 179 -7.66 13.48 -12.28
C ILE A 179 -7.48 14.12 -13.66
N SER A 180 -6.52 15.02 -13.80
CA SER A 180 -6.24 15.69 -15.07
C SER A 180 -5.69 14.73 -16.13
N ALA A 181 -4.79 13.81 -15.76
CA ALA A 181 -4.30 12.78 -16.68
C ALA A 181 -5.42 11.83 -17.14
N GLN A 182 -6.32 11.44 -16.22
CA GLN A 182 -7.51 10.65 -16.58
C GLN A 182 -8.42 11.41 -17.55
N LYS A 183 -8.57 12.73 -17.36
CA LYS A 183 -9.36 13.57 -18.27
C LYS A 183 -8.73 13.67 -19.66
N ILE A 184 -7.40 13.82 -19.77
CA ILE A 184 -6.69 13.85 -21.05
C ILE A 184 -7.01 12.61 -21.89
N VAL A 185 -6.86 11.41 -21.32
CA VAL A 185 -7.12 10.16 -22.07
C VAL A 185 -8.61 9.97 -22.39
N GLN A 186 -9.52 10.43 -21.52
CA GLN A 186 -10.97 10.40 -21.78
C GLN A 186 -11.38 11.33 -22.92
N ASP A 187 -10.90 12.58 -22.91
CA ASP A 187 -11.23 13.58 -23.93
C ASP A 187 -10.67 13.17 -25.32
N SER A 188 -9.58 12.40 -25.36
CA SER A 188 -9.01 11.85 -26.59
C SER A 188 -9.61 10.51 -27.03
N GLY A 189 -10.57 9.94 -26.27
CA GLY A 189 -11.20 8.65 -26.60
C GLY A 189 -10.31 7.41 -26.36
N LEU A 190 -9.17 7.56 -25.68
CA LEU A 190 -8.20 6.50 -25.47
C LEU A 190 -8.54 5.67 -24.23
N ALA A 191 -9.56 4.82 -24.34
CA ALA A 191 -10.00 3.95 -23.25
C ALA A 191 -9.00 2.85 -22.85
N SER A 192 -7.95 2.61 -23.66
CA SER A 192 -6.90 1.65 -23.36
C SER A 192 -5.94 2.10 -22.25
N ILE A 193 -6.02 3.36 -21.80
CA ILE A 193 -5.21 3.88 -20.68
C ILE A 193 -6.13 4.44 -19.60
N THR A 194 -5.88 4.08 -18.34
CA THR A 194 -6.64 4.62 -17.19
C THR A 194 -5.71 4.93 -16.02
N PHE A 195 -6.07 5.91 -15.21
CA PHE A 195 -5.32 6.32 -14.03
C PHE A 195 -6.10 6.02 -12.75
N THR A 196 -5.49 5.31 -11.80
CA THR A 196 -6.05 5.02 -10.47
C THR A 196 -5.15 5.55 -9.36
N GLY A 197 -5.62 5.47 -8.12
CA GLY A 197 -4.83 5.77 -6.93
C GLY A 197 -5.46 6.80 -6.02
N HIS A 198 -4.66 7.34 -5.11
CA HIS A 198 -5.11 8.24 -4.07
C HIS A 198 -3.97 9.16 -3.65
N GLY A 199 -4.22 10.47 -3.63
CA GLY A 199 -3.21 11.45 -3.27
C GLY A 199 -1.98 11.31 -4.15
N SER A 200 -0.80 11.24 -3.53
CA SER A 200 0.49 11.19 -4.21
C SER A 200 0.88 9.86 -4.85
N GLU A 201 0.05 8.83 -4.72
CA GLU A 201 0.28 7.51 -5.29
C GLU A 201 -0.67 7.26 -6.46
N ILE A 202 -0.11 7.10 -7.67
CA ILE A 202 -0.87 7.04 -8.93
C ILE A 202 -0.46 5.81 -9.75
N GLY A 203 -1.45 5.03 -10.16
CA GLY A 203 -1.29 3.90 -11.08
C GLY A 203 -1.71 4.28 -12.49
N VAL A 204 -0.93 3.88 -13.49
CA VAL A 204 -1.26 3.96 -14.92
C VAL A 204 -1.47 2.55 -15.42
N HIS A 205 -2.68 2.26 -15.89
CA HIS A 205 -3.08 0.95 -16.37
C HIS A 205 -3.30 0.98 -17.87
N PHE A 206 -2.88 -0.10 -18.51
CA PHE A 206 -2.96 -0.30 -19.94
C PHE A 206 -3.82 -1.53 -20.21
N HIS A 207 -4.76 -1.42 -21.15
CA HIS A 207 -5.79 -2.42 -21.43
C HIS A 207 -5.77 -2.85 -22.91
N GLY A 208 -6.34 -4.02 -23.18
CA GLY A 208 -6.38 -4.61 -24.52
C GLY A 208 -5.14 -5.44 -24.85
N ASP A 209 -5.12 -6.02 -26.05
CA ASP A 209 -4.10 -6.98 -26.47
C ASP A 209 -2.70 -6.37 -26.55
N GLU A 210 -2.60 -5.07 -26.82
CA GLU A 210 -1.34 -4.33 -26.93
C GLU A 210 -0.87 -3.70 -25.62
N ALA A 211 -1.55 -3.95 -24.49
CA ALA A 211 -1.29 -3.28 -23.21
C ALA A 211 0.19 -3.28 -22.78
N ALA A 212 0.90 -4.39 -23.01
CA ALA A 212 2.32 -4.51 -22.68
C ALA A 212 3.20 -3.56 -23.52
N THR A 213 2.95 -3.50 -24.83
CA THR A 213 3.65 -2.63 -25.77
C THR A 213 3.34 -1.16 -25.49
N VAL A 214 2.08 -0.80 -25.26
CA VAL A 214 1.68 0.58 -24.94
C VAL A 214 2.33 1.04 -23.64
N ARG A 215 2.40 0.18 -22.62
CA ARG A 215 3.11 0.48 -21.35
C ARG A 215 4.59 0.79 -21.60
N GLU A 216 5.26 -0.02 -22.41
CA GLU A 216 6.68 0.18 -22.74
C GLU A 216 6.90 1.49 -23.49
N CYS A 217 6.09 1.75 -24.51
CA CYS A 217 6.10 3.02 -25.25
C CYS A 217 5.89 4.20 -24.31
N PHE A 218 4.89 4.14 -23.43
CA PHE A 218 4.61 5.19 -22.45
C PHE A 218 5.79 5.43 -21.50
N PHE A 219 6.37 4.35 -20.94
CA PHE A 219 7.54 4.45 -20.05
C PHE A 219 8.73 5.12 -20.74
N TYR A 220 9.12 4.64 -21.93
CA TYR A 220 10.27 5.20 -22.64
C TYR A 220 9.99 6.61 -23.18
N PHE A 221 8.74 6.91 -23.52
CA PHE A 221 8.34 8.25 -23.93
C PHE A 221 8.52 9.26 -22.79
N LEU A 222 8.01 8.95 -21.60
CA LEU A 222 8.19 9.78 -20.42
C LEU A 222 9.67 9.95 -20.07
N LEU A 223 10.43 8.86 -20.10
CA LEU A 223 11.87 8.87 -19.81
C LEU A 223 12.64 9.77 -20.78
N LYS A 224 12.33 9.69 -22.09
CA LYS A 224 12.92 10.56 -23.13
C LYS A 224 12.63 12.05 -22.88
N HIS A 225 11.53 12.37 -22.21
CA HIS A 225 11.13 13.73 -21.86
C HIS A 225 11.51 14.12 -20.41
N GLY A 226 12.34 13.33 -19.74
CA GLY A 226 12.87 13.66 -18.41
C GLY A 226 12.00 13.23 -17.23
N PHE A 227 10.93 12.46 -17.45
CA PHE A 227 10.06 11.94 -16.39
C PHE A 227 10.34 10.46 -16.14
N MET A 228 10.85 10.15 -14.94
CA MET A 228 11.07 8.77 -14.50
C MET A 228 9.89 8.29 -13.66
N ILE A 229 9.33 7.14 -14.04
CA ILE A 229 8.25 6.47 -13.31
C ILE A 229 8.63 5.00 -13.06
N GLY A 230 7.89 4.29 -12.21
CA GLY A 230 8.03 2.84 -12.11
C GLY A 230 7.54 2.17 -13.39
N PHE A 231 8.34 1.25 -13.95
CA PHE A 231 8.09 0.57 -15.23
C PHE A 231 6.69 -0.07 -15.34
N ARG A 232 6.14 -0.53 -14.23
CA ARG A 232 4.78 -1.10 -14.15
C ARG A 232 3.64 -0.07 -14.31
N GLY A 233 3.94 1.20 -14.60
CA GLY A 233 2.96 2.28 -14.58
C GLY A 233 2.69 2.80 -13.18
N PHE A 234 3.74 3.08 -12.40
CA PHE A 234 3.60 3.60 -11.04
C PHE A 234 4.27 4.96 -10.90
N ILE A 235 3.49 5.98 -10.54
CA ILE A 235 3.95 7.34 -10.31
C ILE A 235 3.75 7.65 -8.83
N CYS A 236 4.80 8.07 -8.15
CA CYS A 236 4.75 8.52 -6.76
C CYS A 236 5.37 9.91 -6.64
N LEU A 237 4.64 10.86 -6.06
CA LEU A 237 5.17 12.19 -5.79
C LEU A 237 5.90 12.21 -4.44
N ASN A 238 6.92 13.06 -4.31
CA ASN A 238 7.62 13.33 -3.06
C ASN A 238 7.46 14.81 -2.66
N LEU A 239 7.90 15.15 -1.44
CA LEU A 239 7.71 16.48 -0.84
C LEU A 239 8.36 17.63 -1.62
N LEU A 240 9.29 17.36 -2.54
CA LEU A 240 9.95 18.39 -3.36
C LEU A 240 9.18 18.72 -4.64
N HIS A 241 8.15 17.94 -4.99
CA HIS A 241 7.32 18.28 -6.14
C HIS A 241 6.45 19.51 -5.85
N GLU A 242 6.26 20.29 -6.92
CA GLU A 242 5.51 21.53 -6.95
C GLU A 242 4.55 21.52 -8.15
N ASP A 243 3.79 22.59 -8.33
CA ASP A 243 2.80 22.70 -9.40
C ASP A 243 3.42 22.50 -10.79
N GLU A 244 4.64 23.01 -11.00
CA GLU A 244 5.40 22.88 -12.25
C GLU A 244 5.77 21.42 -12.55
N SER A 245 6.00 20.61 -11.52
CA SER A 245 6.26 19.17 -11.67
C SER A 245 5.04 18.46 -12.24
N VAL A 246 3.84 18.81 -11.75
CA VAL A 246 2.56 18.25 -12.21
C VAL A 246 2.23 18.76 -13.61
N ASP A 247 2.41 20.06 -13.88
CA ASP A 247 2.12 20.64 -15.19
C ASP A 247 3.00 20.05 -16.30
N GLY A 248 4.31 19.92 -16.05
CA GLY A 248 5.23 19.29 -17.00
C GLY A 248 4.85 17.83 -17.31
N MET A 249 4.47 17.07 -16.28
CA MET A 249 4.01 15.69 -16.44
C MET A 249 2.72 15.62 -17.27
N LEU A 250 1.74 16.48 -17.01
CA LEU A 250 0.48 16.54 -17.76
C LEU A 250 0.69 16.93 -19.23
N GLN A 251 1.55 17.92 -19.50
CA GLN A 251 1.94 18.29 -20.86
C GLN A 251 2.60 17.12 -21.59
N CYS A 252 3.47 16.37 -20.90
CA CYS A 252 4.11 15.19 -21.46
C CYS A 252 3.10 14.08 -21.77
N ILE A 253 2.14 13.82 -20.88
CA ILE A 253 1.04 12.85 -21.11
C ILE A 253 0.19 13.27 -22.30
N GLN A 254 -0.21 14.55 -22.40
CA GLN A 254 -0.96 15.04 -23.55
C GLN A 254 -0.19 14.84 -24.86
N LYS A 255 1.13 15.11 -24.84
CA LYS A 255 1.99 14.91 -26.01
C LYS A 255 2.05 13.44 -26.42
N PHE A 256 2.19 12.51 -25.46
CA PHE A 256 2.13 11.08 -25.72
C PHE A 256 0.82 10.68 -26.39
N VAL A 257 -0.32 11.13 -25.86
CA VAL A 257 -1.64 10.81 -26.42
C VAL A 257 -1.79 11.32 -27.85
N ASN A 258 -1.32 12.54 -28.14
CA ASN A 258 -1.36 13.10 -29.48
C ASN A 258 -0.50 12.30 -30.48
N GLU A 259 0.71 11.88 -30.09
CA GLU A 259 1.59 11.05 -30.93
C GLU A 259 1.10 9.60 -31.06
N TYR A 260 0.39 9.09 -30.07
CA TYR A 260 -0.20 7.75 -30.11
C TYR A 260 -1.38 7.65 -31.09
N LEU A 261 -2.13 8.74 -31.26
CA LEU A 261 -3.32 8.79 -32.11
C LEU A 261 -3.05 9.27 -33.55
N SER A 262 -1.83 9.76 -33.84
CA SER A 262 -1.40 10.20 -35.17
C SER A 262 -0.92 9.06 -36.04
#